data_AF-A0A2V8AZQ9-F1
#
_entry.id   AF-A0A2V8AZQ9-F1
#
_cell.length_a   1.000
_cell.length_b   1.000
_cell.length_c   1.000
_cell.angle_alpha   90.00
_cell.angle_beta   90.00
_cell.angle_gamma   90.00
#
_symmetry.space_group_name_H-M   'P 1'
#
loop_
_entity.id
_entity.type
_entity.pdbx_description
1 polymer ?
#
loop_
_entity_poly.entity_id
_entity_poly.type
_entity_poly.pdbx_seq_one_letter_code
_entity_poly.pdbx_strand_id
1 'polypeptide(L)'
;MRRVVLLIALLALTLAFVAGAYAAAKSYQFTGVVKAVDGGTLTVEKSAKETWQFELTKDTKGGAPKVGDKVTVYYKMVTTEIEQKPATTAATKKK
;
A
#
# COMPACT_ATOMS: atom_id res chain seq x y z
N MET A 1 28.40 -32.75 16.19
CA MET A 1 27.45 -33.30 15.20
C MET A 1 26.01 -32.91 15.53
N ARG A 2 25.32 -33.55 16.50
CA ARG A 2 23.89 -33.27 16.82
C ARG A 2 23.57 -31.82 17.18
N ARG A 3 24.42 -31.16 18.00
CA ARG A 3 24.24 -29.76 18.39
C ARG A 3 24.39 -28.77 17.22
N VAL A 4 25.27 -29.07 16.29
CA VAL A 4 25.51 -28.24 15.09
C VAL A 4 24.35 -28.37 14.11
N VAL A 5 23.83 -29.59 13.92
CA VAL A 5 22.65 -29.84 13.09
C VAL A 5 21.40 -29.14 13.67
N LEU A 6 21.23 -29.15 14.98
CA LEU A 6 20.13 -28.43 15.64
C LEU A 6 20.22 -26.91 15.48
N LEU A 7 21.43 -26.34 15.55
CA LEU A 7 21.64 -24.90 15.34
C LEU A 7 21.36 -24.49 13.88
N ILE A 8 21.78 -25.30 12.91
CA ILE A 8 21.50 -25.05 11.49
C ILE A 8 19.99 -25.17 11.21
N ALA A 9 19.32 -26.16 11.79
CA ALA A 9 17.88 -26.33 11.65
C ALA A 9 17.11 -25.15 12.27
N LEU A 10 17.53 -24.65 13.42
CA LEU A 10 16.93 -23.49 14.07
C LEU A 10 17.14 -22.22 13.24
N LEU A 11 18.33 -22.01 12.69
CA LEU A 11 18.62 -20.89 11.81
C LEU A 11 17.78 -20.92 10.54
N ALA A 12 17.65 -22.10 9.91
CA ALA A 12 16.79 -22.29 8.74
C ALA A 12 15.31 -22.00 9.06
N LEU A 13 14.83 -22.39 10.25
CA LEU A 13 13.48 -22.10 10.70
C LEU A 13 13.25 -20.59 10.88
N THR A 14 14.21 -19.88 11.46
CA THR A 14 14.12 -18.41 11.65
C THR A 14 14.10 -17.67 10.31
N LEU A 15 14.91 -18.08 9.34
CA LEU A 15 14.93 -17.49 8.00
C LEU A 15 13.62 -17.74 7.24
N ALA A 16 13.04 -18.93 7.37
CA ALA A 16 11.73 -19.25 6.78
C ALA A 16 10.59 -18.45 7.41
N PHE A 17 10.65 -18.17 8.73
CA PHE A 17 9.63 -17.39 9.43
C PHE A 17 9.66 -15.90 9.04
N VAL A 18 10.84 -15.33 8.79
CA VAL A 18 10.97 -13.94 8.31
C VAL A 18 10.43 -13.78 6.89
N ALA A 19 10.54 -14.81 6.04
CA ALA A 19 9.98 -14.80 4.69
C ALA A 19 8.43 -14.88 4.66
N GLY A 20 7.82 -15.55 5.65
CA GLY A 20 6.37 -15.73 5.75
C GLY A 20 5.58 -14.57 6.37
N ALA A 21 6.25 -13.61 7.01
CA ALA A 21 5.59 -12.48 7.69
C ALA A 21 5.04 -11.42 6.72
N TYR A 22 5.41 -11.47 5.44
CA TYR A 22 4.81 -10.64 4.40
C TYR A 22 3.58 -11.36 3.84
N ALA A 23 2.48 -11.39 4.60
CA ALA A 23 1.18 -11.58 3.98
C ALA A 23 1.07 -10.57 2.83
N ALA A 24 1.02 -11.05 1.59
CA ALA A 24 1.11 -10.22 0.40
C ALA A 24 -0.13 -9.30 0.34
N ALA A 25 -0.02 -8.13 0.97
CA ALA A 25 -1.02 -7.08 0.84
C ALA A 25 -1.25 -6.85 -0.66
N LYS A 26 -2.52 -6.93 -1.06
CA LYS A 26 -2.92 -6.84 -2.46
C LYS A 26 -2.28 -5.61 -3.08
N SER A 27 -1.52 -5.83 -4.15
CA SER A 27 -0.92 -4.76 -4.93
C SER A 27 -1.90 -4.32 -6.01
N TYR A 28 -1.98 -3.01 -6.21
CA TYR A 28 -2.84 -2.35 -7.18
C TYR A 28 -1.98 -1.58 -8.18
N GLN A 29 -2.59 -1.25 -9.32
CA GLN A 29 -1.95 -0.51 -10.39
C GLN A 29 -2.85 0.62 -10.85
N PHE A 30 -2.27 1.78 -11.12
CA PHE A 30 -2.97 2.93 -11.67
C PHE A 30 -2.12 3.57 -12.77
N THR A 31 -2.62 3.59 -14.00
CA THR A 31 -1.91 4.17 -15.15
C THR A 31 -2.55 5.47 -15.59
N GLY A 32 -1.77 6.54 -15.67
CA GLY A 32 -2.27 7.85 -16.10
C GLY A 32 -1.14 8.83 -16.38
N VAL A 33 -1.49 10.11 -16.54
CA VAL A 33 -0.56 11.21 -16.78
C VAL A 33 -0.30 11.95 -15.49
N VAL A 34 0.97 12.23 -15.19
CA VAL A 34 1.37 13.00 -14.02
C VAL A 34 0.93 14.45 -14.17
N LYS A 35 0.19 14.95 -13.18
CA LYS A 35 -0.29 16.35 -13.15
C LYS A 35 0.50 17.22 -12.18
N ALA A 36 1.03 16.64 -11.11
CA ALA A 36 1.78 17.36 -10.09
C ALA A 36 2.74 16.41 -9.34
N VAL A 37 3.86 16.95 -8.86
CA VAL A 37 4.87 16.24 -8.06
C VAL A 37 5.40 17.19 -7.00
N ASP A 38 4.79 17.15 -5.81
CA ASP A 38 5.03 18.16 -4.78
C ASP A 38 5.02 17.54 -3.39
N GLY A 39 5.92 18.02 -2.52
CA GLY A 39 5.85 17.76 -1.08
C GLY A 39 5.84 16.29 -0.66
N GLY A 40 6.43 15.40 -1.47
CA GLY A 40 6.40 13.95 -1.21
C GLY A 40 5.12 13.27 -1.72
N THR A 41 4.39 13.88 -2.64
CA THR A 41 3.22 13.28 -3.28
C THR A 41 3.29 13.33 -4.80
N LEU A 42 2.61 12.39 -5.46
CA LEU A 42 2.51 12.26 -6.90
C LEU A 42 1.03 12.25 -7.31
N THR A 43 0.60 13.21 -8.10
CA THR A 43 -0.77 13.27 -8.62
C THR A 43 -0.82 12.75 -10.05
N VAL A 44 -1.66 11.76 -10.30
CA VAL A 44 -1.80 11.10 -11.60
C VAL A 44 -3.27 11.10 -12.03
N GLU A 45 -3.51 11.55 -13.25
CA GLU A 45 -4.84 11.61 -13.87
C GLU A 45 -4.96 10.55 -14.96
N LYS A 46 -5.94 9.65 -14.82
CA LYS A 46 -6.29 8.67 -15.88
C LYS A 46 -7.35 9.23 -16.82
N SER A 47 -8.26 10.04 -16.30
CA SER A 47 -9.25 10.81 -17.06
C SER A 47 -9.68 12.04 -16.27
N ALA A 48 -10.41 12.97 -16.90
CA ALA A 48 -10.90 14.18 -16.25
C ALA A 48 -11.76 13.94 -14.98
N LYS A 49 -12.28 12.73 -14.78
CA LYS A 49 -13.07 12.35 -13.60
C LYS A 49 -12.34 11.40 -12.65
N GLU A 50 -11.13 10.98 -12.98
CA GLU A 50 -10.38 9.96 -12.24
C GLU A 50 -8.93 10.42 -12.06
N THR A 51 -8.71 11.19 -10.99
CA THR A 51 -7.39 11.68 -10.54
C THR A 51 -7.11 11.14 -9.16
N TRP A 52 -5.90 10.61 -8.98
CA TRP A 52 -5.45 9.99 -7.72
C TRP A 52 -4.15 10.67 -7.27
N GLN A 53 -4.01 10.84 -5.97
CA GLN A 53 -2.78 11.32 -5.34
C GLN A 53 -2.17 10.18 -4.55
N PHE A 54 -0.88 9.95 -4.75
CA PHE A 54 -0.10 8.91 -4.10
C PHE A 54 0.95 9.56 -3.21
N GLU A 55 1.13 9.00 -2.01
CA GLU A 55 2.24 9.36 -1.14
C GLU A 55 3.54 8.69 -1.66
N LEU A 56 4.62 9.45 -1.70
CA LEU A 56 5.96 8.98 -2.01
C LEU A 56 6.74 8.86 -0.71
N THR A 57 7.08 7.64 -0.33
CA THR A 57 7.91 7.38 0.85
C THR A 57 9.37 7.19 0.43
N LYS A 58 10.26 7.09 1.41
CA LYS A 58 11.69 6.82 1.17
C LYS A 58 11.94 5.48 0.47
N ASP A 59 10.99 4.55 0.57
CA ASP A 59 11.05 3.21 0.00
C ASP A 59 10.42 3.11 -1.39
N THR A 60 9.82 4.20 -1.89
CA THR A 60 9.24 4.23 -3.23
C THR A 60 10.34 4.01 -4.27
N LYS A 61 10.21 2.92 -5.02
CA LYS A 61 11.15 2.53 -6.08
C LYS A 61 10.72 3.14 -7.41
N GLY A 62 11.68 3.50 -8.25
CA GLY A 62 11.44 4.03 -9.59
C GLY A 62 12.24 5.30 -9.85
N GLY A 63 11.98 5.93 -10.99
CA GLY A 63 12.51 7.25 -11.31
C GLY A 63 11.72 8.38 -10.66
N ALA A 64 12.15 9.62 -10.90
CA ALA A 64 11.41 10.83 -10.53
C ALA A 64 10.59 11.29 -11.75
N PRO A 65 9.29 10.93 -11.85
CA PRO A 65 8.49 11.33 -12.99
C PRO A 65 8.24 12.84 -12.96
N LYS A 66 8.02 13.42 -14.13
CA LYS A 66 7.74 14.85 -14.34
C LYS A 66 6.30 15.06 -14.74
N VAL A 67 5.81 16.29 -14.59
CA VAL A 67 4.49 16.68 -15.09
C VAL A 67 4.40 16.40 -16.60
N GLY A 68 3.31 15.75 -17.02
CA GLY A 68 3.08 15.32 -18.40
C GLY A 68 3.52 13.88 -18.70
N ASP A 69 4.34 13.25 -17.84
CA ASP A 69 4.77 11.87 -18.06
C ASP A 69 3.59 10.91 -17.91
N LYS A 70 3.50 9.92 -18.79
CA LYS A 70 2.59 8.80 -18.63
C LYS A 70 3.26 7.70 -17.80
N VAL A 71 2.68 7.38 -16.65
CA VAL A 71 3.25 6.44 -15.68
C VAL A 71 2.25 5.37 -15.26
N THR A 72 2.75 4.21 -14.83
CA THR A 72 1.98 3.22 -14.08
C THR A 72 2.48 3.21 -12.64
N VAL A 73 1.62 3.60 -11.71
CA VAL A 73 1.89 3.59 -10.28
C VAL A 73 1.48 2.24 -9.70
N TYR A 74 2.43 1.57 -9.04
CA TYR A 74 2.18 0.35 -8.28
C TYR A 74 2.06 0.72 -6.81
N TYR A 75 0.93 0.42 -6.19
CA TYR A 75 0.66 0.85 -4.82
C TYR A 75 -0.08 -0.21 -4.00
N LYS A 76 -0.09 -0.01 -2.69
CA LYS A 76 -0.89 -0.77 -1.73
C LYS A 76 -1.83 0.21 -1.04
N MET A 77 -3.06 -0.20 -0.76
CA MET A 77 -3.95 0.56 0.10
C MET A 77 -3.59 0.28 1.55
N VAL A 78 -3.26 1.34 2.29
CA VAL A 78 -2.91 1.27 3.71
C VAL A 78 -3.99 1.98 4.50
N THR A 79 -4.68 1.25 5.36
CA THR A 79 -5.64 1.83 6.31
C THR A 79 -4.87 2.36 7.51
N THR A 80 -4.96 3.66 7.80
CA THR A 80 -4.27 4.30 8.92
C THR A 80 -5.12 4.39 10.18
N GLU A 81 -6.43 4.63 10.04
CA GLU A 81 -7.38 4.75 11.14
C GLU A 81 -8.80 4.35 10.69
N ILE A 82 -9.57 3.77 11.59
CA ILE A 82 -11.01 3.54 11.41
C ILE A 82 -11.72 4.11 12.63
N GLU A 83 -12.47 5.20 12.43
CA GLU A 83 -13.38 5.74 13.45
C GLU A 83 -14.80 5.22 13.19
N GLN A 84 -15.30 4.34 14.05
CA GLN A 84 -16.66 3.82 13.94
C GLN A 84 -17.67 4.84 14.46
N LYS A 85 -18.38 5.52 13.54
CA LYS A 85 -19.51 6.38 13.91
C LYS A 85 -20.74 5.50 14.22
N PRO A 86 -21.47 5.77 15.32
CA PRO A 86 -22.67 5.01 15.65
C PRO A 86 -23.68 5.14 14.52
N ALA A 87 -24.30 4.02 14.12
CA ALA A 87 -25.40 4.07 13.17
C ALA A 87 -26.55 4.87 13.81
N THR A 88 -27.01 5.92 13.15
CA THR A 88 -28.23 6.61 13.54
C THR A 88 -29.37 5.60 13.43
N THR A 89 -29.79 5.02 14.55
CA THR A 89 -30.95 4.12 14.57
C THR A 89 -32.15 4.94 14.09
N ALA A 90 -32.57 4.71 12.83
CA ALA A 90 -33.79 5.28 12.31
C ALA A 90 -34.91 4.90 13.28
N ALA A 91 -35.53 5.91 13.89
CA ALA A 91 -36.61 5.72 14.85
C ALA A 91 -37.68 4.84 14.21
N THR A 92 -37.83 3.63 14.75
CA THR A 92 -38.94 2.74 14.45
C THR A 92 -40.22 3.47 14.83
N LYS A 93 -40.92 4.08 13.86
CA LYS A 93 -42.30 4.53 14.05
C LYS A 93 -43.13 3.30 14.36
N LYS A 94 -43.50 3.13 15.63
CA LYS A 94 -44.57 2.25 16.07
C LYS A 94 -45.61 3.07 16.82
N LYS A 95 -46.83 2.94 16.30
CA LYS A 95 -48.16 3.34 16.80
C LYS A 95 -48.63 4.74 16.45
#